data_AF-A0A4U0SN32-F1
#
_entry.id   AF-A0A4U0SN32-F1
#
_cell.length_a   1.000
_cell.length_b   1.000
_cell.length_c   1.000
_cell.angle_alpha   90.00
_cell.angle_beta   90.00
_cell.angle_gamma   90.00
#
_symmetry.space_group_name_H-M   'P 1'
#
loop_
_entity.id
_entity.type
_entity.pdbx_description
1 polymer ?
#
loop_
_entity_poly.entity_id
_entity_poly.type
_entity_poly.pdbx_seq_one_letter_code
_entity_poly.pdbx_strand_id
1 'polypeptide(L)' 'MYPALHRLETAGLVSSVWGETTWRRRRVYEIARAGEHSLSDTRANWRDIIATMRSVVLNEEPLY' A
#
# COMPACT_ATOMS: atom_id res chain seq x y z
N MET A 1 -9.56 -4.28 -8.54
CA MET A 1 -9.22 -4.60 -7.14
C MET A 1 -8.68 -6.03 -6.97
N TYR A 2 -9.42 -7.07 -7.36
CA TYR A 2 -8.99 -8.47 -7.21
C TYR A 2 -7.60 -8.83 -7.79
N PRO A 3 -7.23 -8.39 -9.02
CA PRO A 3 -5.88 -8.68 -9.54
C PRO A 3 -4.76 -8.07 -8.70
N ALA A 4 -5.00 -6.91 -8.07
CA ALA A 4 -4.02 -6.31 -7.18
C ALA A 4 -3.89 -7.09 -5.88
N LEU A 5 -5.02 -7.47 -5.25
CA LEU A 5 -5.01 -8.30 -4.05
C LEU A 5 -4.34 -9.65 -4.30
N HIS A 6 -4.61 -10.27 -5.45
CA HIS A 6 -3.98 -11.53 -5.81
C HIS A 6 -2.47 -11.38 -5.98
N ARG A 7 -1.98 -10.32 -6.63
CA ARG A 7 -0.53 -10.06 -6.70
C ARG A 7 0.11 -9.84 -5.33
N LEU A 8 -0.56 -9.09 -4.46
CA LEU A 8 -0.08 -8.86 -3.10
C LEU A 8 -0.02 -10.16 -2.29
N GLU A 9 -1.00 -11.05 -2.48
CA GLU A 9 -1.03 -12.36 -1.84
C GLU A 9 0.06 -13.29 -2.37
N THR A 10 0.24 -13.35 -3.70
CA THR A 10 1.34 -14.10 -4.34
C THR A 10 2.71 -13.59 -3.91
N ALA A 11 2.84 -12.29 -3.62
CA ALA A 11 4.05 -11.68 -3.09
C ALA A 11 4.22 -11.86 -1.56
N GLY A 12 3.27 -12.52 -0.87
CA GLY A 12 3.31 -12.72 0.59
C GLY A 12 3.08 -11.46 1.41
N LEU A 13 2.58 -10.38 0.80
CA LEU A 13 2.35 -9.09 1.45
C LEU A 13 0.98 -9.01 2.12
N VAL A 14 0.02 -9.83 1.69
CA VAL A 14 -1.26 -10.02 2.37
C VAL A 14 -1.55 -11.50 2.53
N SER A 15 -2.23 -11.86 3.61
CA SER A 15 -2.86 -13.16 3.81
C SER A 15 -4.34 -13.07 3.48
N SER A 16 -5.00 -14.22 3.30
CA SER A 16 -6.45 -14.24 3.18
C SER A 16 -7.09 -15.42 3.88
N VAL A 17 -8.33 -15.19 4.34
CA VAL A 17 -9.18 -16.19 4.97
C VAL A 17 -10.57 -16.14 4.37
N TRP A 18 -11.22 -17.30 4.25
CA TRP A 18 -12.63 -17.36 3.91
C TRP A 18 -13.45 -16.98 5.15
N GLY A 19 -14.21 -15.90 5.06
CA GLY A 19 -15.15 -15.52 6.10
C GLY A 19 -16.28 -16.55 6.21
N GLU A 20 -16.54 -17.01 7.42
CA GLU A 20 -17.72 -17.78 7.75
C GLU A 20 -18.91 -16.81 7.78
N THR A 21 -19.80 -16.92 6.81
CA THR A 21 -21.03 -16.13 6.77
C THR A 21 -22.16 -17.03 6.31
N THR A 22 -23.31 -16.88 6.96
CA THR A 22 -24.51 -17.71 6.80
C THR A 22 -25.01 -17.82 5.36
N TRP A 23 -24.71 -16.84 4.49
CA TRP A 23 -25.29 -16.76 3.15
C TRP A 23 -24.28 -16.67 1.99
N ARG A 24 -23.09 -16.06 2.16
CA ARG A 24 -22.08 -16.01 1.10
C ARG A 24 -20.67 -15.88 1.68
N ARG A 25 -19.80 -16.83 1.35
CA ARG A 25 -18.37 -16.77 1.67
C ARG A 25 -17.74 -15.54 1.01
N ARG A 26 -17.09 -14.70 1.80
CA ARG A 26 -16.25 -13.59 1.34
C ARG A 26 -14.80 -13.89 1.70
N ARG A 27 -13.88 -13.65 0.77
CA ARG A 27 -12.45 -13.69 1.07
C ARG A 27 -12.06 -12.39 1.76
N VAL A 28 -11.58 -12.48 2.99
CA VAL A 28 -11.07 -11.37 3.78
C VAL A 28 -9.56 -11.37 3.63
N TYR A 29 -8.96 -10.20 3.44
CA TYR A 29 -7.52 -10.04 3.30
C TYR A 29 -6.98 -9.23 4.46
N GLU A 30 -5.83 -9.65 4.98
CA GLU A 30 -5.14 -8.99 6.07
C GLU A 30 -3.69 -8.72 5.65
N ILE A 31 -3.13 -7.59 6.09
CA ILE A 31 -1.72 -7.27 5.80
C ILE A 31 -0.85 -8.25 6.58
N ALA A 32 0.04 -8.95 5.89
CA ALA A 32 1.01 -9.81 6.52
C ALA A 32 2.20 -8.99 7.06
N ARG A 33 3.01 -9.56 7.94
CA ARG A 33 4.21 -8.90 8.48
C ARG A 33 5.15 -8.36 7.41
N ALA A 34 5.37 -9.11 6.32
CA ALA A 34 6.17 -8.63 5.18
C ALA A 34 5.49 -7.45 4.45
N GLY A 35 4.16 -7.46 4.40
CA GLY A 35 3.34 -6.37 3.89
C GLY A 35 3.43 -5.10 4.72
N GLU A 36 3.55 -5.19 6.04
CA GLU A 36 3.74 -4.02 6.90
C GLU A 36 5.05 -3.29 6.58
N HIS A 37 6.14 -4.04 6.41
CA HIS A 37 7.43 -3.47 6.01
C HIS A 37 7.36 -2.84 4.62
N SER A 38 6.85 -3.59 3.63
CA SER A 38 6.66 -3.09 2.26
C SER A 38 5.76 -1.84 2.19
N LEU A 39 4.73 -1.79 3.03
CA LEU A 39 3.85 -0.64 3.15
C LEU A 39 4.57 0.56 3.76
N SER A 40 5.42 0.35 4.76
CA SER A 40 6.27 1.41 5.34
C SER A 40 7.20 2.00 4.28
N ASP A 41 7.91 1.16 3.54
CA ASP A 41 8.82 1.58 2.46
C ASP A 41 8.08 2.34 1.36
N THR A 42 6.93 1.79 0.92
CA THR A 42 6.09 2.43 -0.10
C THR A 42 5.59 3.79 0.36
N ARG A 43 5.19 3.91 1.64
CA ARG A 43 4.76 5.19 2.22
C ARG A 43 5.91 6.18 2.33
N ALA A 44 7.13 5.73 2.64
CA ALA A 44 8.31 6.58 2.67
C ALA A 44 8.60 7.15 1.27
N ASN A 45 8.71 6.26 0.27
CA ASN A 45 8.91 6.65 -1.11
C ASN A 45 7.80 7.60 -1.61
N TRP A 46 6.55 7.35 -1.23
CA TRP A 46 5.44 8.24 -1.60
C TRP A 46 5.57 9.64 -0.99
N ARG A 47 6.03 9.74 0.27
CA ARG A 47 6.31 11.05 0.89
C ARG A 47 7.43 11.78 0.14
N ASP A 48 8.48 11.09 -0.26
CA ASP A 48 9.61 11.68 -0.98
C ASP A 48 9.20 12.21 -2.36
N ILE A 49 8.35 11.45 -3.07
CA ILE A 49 7.75 11.89 -4.34
C ILE A 49 6.93 13.15 -4.13
N ILE A 50 6.05 13.18 -3.13
CA ILE A 50 5.24 14.36 -2.82
C ILE A 50 6.12 15.56 -2.43
N ALA A 51 7.15 15.35 -1.62
CA ALA A 51 8.08 16.41 -1.22
C ALA A 51 8.80 17.01 -2.43
N THR A 52 9.28 16.15 -3.34
CA THR A 52 9.93 16.57 -4.59
C THR A 52 8.96 17.33 -5.49
N MET A 53 7.75 16.80 -5.69
CA MET A 53 6.72 17.48 -6.47
C MET A 53 6.38 18.85 -5.89
N ARG A 54 6.28 18.97 -4.56
CA ARG A 54 6.04 20.25 -3.89
C ARG A 54 7.18 21.23 -4.15
N SER A 55 8.43 20.81 -4.00
CA SER A 55 9.59 21.66 -4.27
C SER A 55 9.61 22.21 -5.71
N VAL A 56 9.29 21.36 -6.70
CA VAL A 56 9.26 21.77 -8.11
C VAL A 56 8.05 22.65 -8.44
N VAL A 57 6.88 22.33 -7.91
CA VAL A 57 5.63 23.04 -8.24
C VAL A 57 5.50 24.36 -7.50
N LEU A 58 5.94 24.43 -6.24
CA LEU A 58 5.83 25.63 -5.43
C LEU A 58 6.89 26.68 -5.78
N ASN A 59 7.90 26.32 -6.59
CA ASN A 59 8.98 27.19 -7.03
C ASN A 59 9.41 28.11 -5.88
N GLU A 60 9.72 27.48 -4.74
CA GLU A 60 10.32 28.18 -3.62
C GLU A 60 11.71 28.57 -4.10
N GLU A 61 11.81 29.75 -4.73
CA GLU A 61 13.05 30.50 -4.86
C GLU A 61 13.77 30.33 -3.52
N PRO A 62 14.93 29.66 -3.48
CA PRO A 62 15.65 29.50 -2.23
C PRO A 62 15.88 30.91 -1.71
N LEU A 63 15.36 31.22 -0.53
CA LEU A 63 15.78 32.41 0.19
C LEU A 63 17.24 32.16 0.62
N TYR A 64 18.14 32.58 -0.28
CA TYR A 64 19.60 32.64 -0.24
C TYR A 64 20.39 31.33 -0.38
#